data_AF-A0A7S1TIY7-F1
#
_entry.id   AF-A0A7S1TIY7-F1
#
_cell.length_a   1.000
_cell.length_b   1.000
_cell.length_c   1.000
_cell.angle_alpha   90.00
_cell.angle_beta   90.00
_cell.angle_gamma   90.00
#
_symmetry.space_group_name_H-M   'P 1'
#
loop_
_entity.id
_entity.type
_entity.pdbx_description
1 polymer ?
#
loop_
_entity_poly.entity_id
_entity_poly.type
_entity_poly.pdbx_seq_one_letter_code
_entity_poly.pdbx_strand_id
1 'polypeptide(L)'
;MEEYTVEMALKEGDVALLSDDVLTSVAHATGFLLQGEEVEKLAVLYQVPQFLRHCPEDTLTIMVPRICVEVVDWSEAVQAAAAEALYPVVGTKITSLVAKQVCMASLAIINASPPGEVFDSWGEILSLILNQVEKQDVVDLVVPAVITRAAEGHVGSRRLAARLLGSLSD
;
A
#
# COMPACT_ATOMS: atom_id res chain seq x y z
N MET A 1 34.51 -6.06 -9.81
CA MET A 1 33.12 -5.67 -9.57
C MET A 1 32.35 -6.97 -9.55
N GLU A 2 31.97 -7.42 -8.36
CA GLU A 2 31.12 -8.60 -8.21
C GLU A 2 29.68 -8.14 -8.41
N GLU A 3 29.03 -8.65 -9.46
CA GLU A 3 27.59 -8.51 -9.70
C GLU A 3 26.85 -9.29 -8.61
N TYR A 4 25.97 -8.59 -7.87
CA TYR A 4 25.11 -9.18 -6.86
C TYR A 4 23.69 -9.22 -7.42
N THR A 5 23.31 -10.33 -8.05
CA THR A 5 21.93 -10.58 -8.50
C THR A 5 21.07 -10.95 -7.29
N VAL A 6 19.96 -10.22 -7.08
CA VAL A 6 19.00 -10.52 -6.01
C VAL A 6 17.90 -11.42 -6.57
N GLU A 7 18.00 -12.72 -6.31
CA GLU A 7 16.94 -13.69 -6.62
C GLU A 7 15.85 -13.65 -5.53
N MET A 8 14.61 -13.34 -5.91
CA MET A 8 13.44 -13.51 -5.04
C MET A 8 12.58 -14.66 -5.56
N ALA A 9 12.43 -15.70 -4.73
CA ALA A 9 11.63 -16.87 -5.05
C ALA A 9 10.14 -16.61 -4.79
N LEU A 10 9.36 -16.43 -5.85
CA LEU A 10 7.92 -16.59 -5.83
C LEU A 10 7.58 -18.06 -6.09
N LYS A 11 6.55 -18.59 -5.40
CA LYS A 11 6.13 -20.00 -5.53
C LYS A 11 5.79 -20.33 -6.99
N GLU A 12 6.49 -21.35 -7.52
CA GLU A 12 6.27 -22.07 -8.77
C GLU A 12 5.92 -21.22 -10.01
N GLY A 13 6.95 -20.79 -10.74
CA GLY A 13 6.88 -20.84 -12.21
C GLY A 13 7.44 -19.66 -12.98
N ASP A 14 7.41 -18.44 -12.45
CA ASP A 14 7.91 -17.25 -13.15
C ASP A 14 8.88 -16.47 -12.25
N VAL A 15 10.18 -16.66 -12.50
CA VAL A 15 11.20 -15.77 -11.95
C VAL A 15 11.17 -14.50 -12.77
N ALA A 16 10.52 -13.47 -12.23
CA ALA A 16 10.59 -12.11 -12.76
C ALA A 16 11.99 -11.55 -12.50
N LEU A 17 12.92 -11.82 -13.40
CA LEU A 17 14.20 -11.13 -13.42
C LEU A 17 13.94 -9.70 -13.86
N LEU A 18 13.82 -8.77 -12.91
CA LEU A 18 13.98 -7.36 -13.23
C LEU A 18 15.41 -7.18 -13.75
N SER A 19 15.56 -6.72 -14.99
CA SER A 19 16.90 -6.35 -15.47
C SER A 19 17.47 -5.26 -14.57
N ASP A 20 18.79 -5.26 -14.37
CA ASP A 20 19.47 -4.26 -13.52
C ASP A 20 19.10 -2.81 -13.92
N ASP A 21 18.72 -2.61 -15.18
CA ASP A 21 18.24 -1.34 -15.73
C ASP A 21 16.96 -0.83 -15.04
N VAL A 22 16.05 -1.71 -14.58
CA VAL A 22 14.78 -1.35 -13.93
C VAL A 22 15.00 -0.76 -12.54
N LEU A 23 16.00 -1.24 -11.80
CA LEU A 23 16.29 -0.83 -10.42
C LEU A 23 17.29 0.33 -10.33
N THR A 24 17.62 0.96 -11.46
CA THR A 24 18.58 2.08 -11.53
C THR A 24 18.15 3.33 -10.76
N SER A 25 16.85 3.56 -10.58
CA SER A 25 16.31 4.64 -9.75
C SER A 25 14.87 4.38 -9.33
N VAL A 26 14.43 5.03 -8.25
CA VAL A 26 13.03 4.97 -7.78
C VAL A 26 12.07 5.48 -8.86
N ALA A 27 12.43 6.55 -9.59
CA ALA A 27 11.61 7.11 -10.66
C ALA A 27 11.43 6.11 -11.83
N HIS A 28 12.49 5.42 -12.23
CA HIS A 28 12.43 4.43 -13.30
C HIS A 28 11.61 3.21 -12.88
N ALA A 29 11.87 2.67 -11.69
CA ALA A 29 11.08 1.58 -11.12
C ALA A 29 9.59 1.96 -10.99
N THR A 30 9.29 3.21 -10.62
CA THR A 30 7.91 3.72 -10.60
C THR A 30 7.30 3.73 -12.01
N GLY A 31 8.07 4.04 -13.06
CA GLY A 31 7.61 3.92 -14.45
C GLY A 31 7.16 2.49 -14.79
N PHE A 32 7.98 1.49 -14.44
CA PHE A 32 7.64 0.07 -14.61
C PHE A 32 6.42 -0.34 -13.78
N LEU A 33 6.30 0.15 -12.55
CA LEU A 33 5.14 -0.13 -11.71
C LEU A 33 3.82 0.36 -12.34
N LEU A 34 3.86 1.45 -13.10
CA LEU A 34 2.68 2.04 -13.70
C LEU A 34 2.31 1.42 -15.04
N GLN A 35 3.31 1.12 -15.86
CA GLN A 35 3.11 0.71 -17.25
C GLN A 35 3.33 -0.78 -17.49
N GLY A 36 4.00 -1.46 -16.57
CA GLY A 36 4.37 -2.85 -16.70
C GLY A 36 3.20 -3.82 -16.57
N GLU A 37 3.43 -5.04 -17.02
CA GLU A 37 2.51 -6.16 -16.82
C GLU A 37 2.46 -6.55 -15.34
N GLU A 38 1.47 -7.35 -14.95
CA GLU A 38 1.25 -7.76 -13.56
C GLU A 38 2.53 -8.26 -12.87
N VAL A 39 3.30 -9.12 -13.56
CA VAL A 39 4.55 -9.70 -13.06
C VAL A 39 5.60 -8.62 -12.75
N GLU A 40 5.71 -7.59 -13.61
CA GLU A 40 6.66 -6.49 -13.43
C GLU A 40 6.23 -5.58 -12.27
N LYS A 41 4.93 -5.31 -12.14
CA LYS A 41 4.38 -4.56 -11.01
C LYS A 41 4.69 -5.26 -9.69
N LEU A 42 4.42 -6.56 -9.60
CA LEU A 42 4.71 -7.37 -8.42
C LEU A 42 6.20 -7.31 -8.07
N ALA A 43 7.07 -7.51 -9.06
CA ALA A 43 8.50 -7.47 -8.84
C ALA A 43 8.98 -6.12 -8.30
N VAL A 44 8.46 -4.99 -8.82
CA VAL A 44 8.77 -3.66 -8.28
C VAL A 44 8.23 -3.48 -6.87
N LEU A 45 7.00 -3.90 -6.58
CA LEU A 45 6.38 -3.80 -5.26
C LEU A 45 7.20 -4.54 -4.19
N TYR A 46 7.73 -5.73 -4.52
CA TYR A 46 8.61 -6.47 -3.63
C TYR A 46 9.94 -5.76 -3.33
N GLN A 47 10.37 -4.81 -4.16
CA GLN A 47 11.58 -4.00 -3.92
C GLN A 47 11.30 -2.70 -3.16
N VAL A 48 10.04 -2.30 -2.94
CA VAL A 48 9.68 -1.07 -2.20
C VAL A 48 10.38 -0.96 -0.84
N PRO A 49 10.49 -2.03 -0.01
CA PRO A 49 11.22 -1.93 1.26
C PRO A 49 12.71 -1.59 1.09
N GLN A 50 13.34 -2.04 0.00
CA GLN A 50 14.73 -1.70 -0.32
C GLN A 50 14.84 -0.25 -0.78
N PHE A 51 13.94 0.21 -1.66
CA PHE A 51 13.89 1.61 -2.06
C PHE A 51 13.66 2.54 -0.87
N LEU A 52 12.75 2.19 0.04
CA LEU A 52 12.51 2.97 1.25
C LEU A 52 13.76 3.06 2.13
N ARG A 53 14.55 1.97 2.23
CA ARG A 53 15.78 1.95 3.03
C ARG A 53 16.89 2.80 2.42
N HIS A 54 17.06 2.74 1.10
CA HIS A 54 18.21 3.33 0.41
C HIS A 54 17.93 4.73 -0.18
N CYS A 55 16.69 4.98 -0.60
CA CYS A 55 16.20 6.21 -1.21
C CYS A 55 14.85 6.63 -0.60
N PRO A 56 14.78 6.90 0.72
CA PRO A 56 13.52 7.15 1.42
C PRO A 56 12.75 8.36 0.87
N GLU A 57 13.44 9.46 0.56
CA GLU A 57 12.82 10.68 0.07
C GLU A 57 12.11 10.45 -1.28
N ASP A 58 12.82 9.88 -2.26
CA ASP A 58 12.25 9.56 -3.57
C ASP A 58 11.11 8.53 -3.45
N THR A 59 11.28 7.52 -2.59
CA THR A 59 10.24 6.50 -2.39
C THR A 59 8.95 7.12 -1.87
N LEU A 60 9.04 7.99 -0.88
CA LEU A 60 7.89 8.66 -0.26
C LEU A 60 7.28 9.75 -1.13
N THR A 61 8.07 10.43 -1.97
CA THR A 61 7.60 11.58 -2.77
C THR A 61 7.20 11.20 -4.20
N ILE A 62 7.71 10.09 -4.73
CA ILE A 62 7.46 9.64 -6.10
C ILE A 62 6.66 8.35 -6.09
N MET A 63 7.19 7.28 -5.51
CA MET A 63 6.62 5.93 -5.68
C MET A 63 5.34 5.71 -4.87
N VAL A 64 5.35 6.02 -3.58
CA VAL A 64 4.19 5.83 -2.69
C VAL A 64 2.95 6.60 -3.17
N PRO A 65 3.04 7.89 -3.57
CA PRO A 65 1.90 8.62 -4.11
C PRO A 65 1.32 7.96 -5.36
N ARG A 66 2.18 7.41 -6.24
CA ARG A 66 1.75 6.71 -7.45
C ARG A 66 1.07 5.38 -7.13
N ILE A 67 1.58 4.61 -6.17
CA ILE A 67 0.89 3.42 -5.65
C ILE A 67 -0.52 3.80 -5.19
N CYS A 68 -0.64 4.82 -4.33
CA CYS A 68 -1.91 5.22 -3.74
C CYS A 68 -2.96 5.65 -4.78
N VAL A 69 -2.53 6.23 -5.90
CA VAL A 69 -3.44 6.70 -6.96
C VAL A 69 -3.97 5.55 -7.80
N GLU A 70 -3.11 4.60 -8.18
CA GLU A 70 -3.42 3.64 -9.25
C GLU A 70 -3.91 2.29 -8.72
N VAL A 71 -3.64 1.98 -7.45
CA VAL A 71 -3.84 0.63 -6.91
C VAL A 71 -5.27 0.12 -7.02
N VAL A 72 -6.26 1.02 -7.03
CA VAL A 72 -7.68 0.65 -7.20
C VAL A 72 -7.98 -0.03 -8.53
N ASP A 73 -7.20 0.27 -9.57
CA ASP A 73 -7.37 -0.26 -10.91
C ASP A 73 -6.50 -1.50 -11.18
N TRP A 74 -5.68 -1.92 -10.22
CA TRP A 74 -4.84 -3.11 -10.34
C TRP A 74 -5.56 -4.40 -9.96
N SER A 75 -5.01 -5.54 -10.37
CA SER A 75 -5.55 -6.85 -9.99
C SER A 75 -5.45 -7.10 -8.49
N GLU A 76 -6.27 -8.00 -7.95
CA GLU A 76 -6.27 -8.33 -6.52
C GLU A 76 -4.89 -8.75 -6.00
N ALA A 77 -4.13 -9.51 -6.80
CA ALA A 77 -2.76 -9.93 -6.45
C ALA A 77 -1.82 -8.72 -6.28
N VAL A 78 -1.88 -7.76 -7.19
CA VAL A 78 -1.07 -6.54 -7.13
C VAL A 78 -1.56 -5.61 -6.00
N GLN A 79 -2.86 -5.55 -5.75
CA GLN A 79 -3.42 -4.81 -4.60
C GLN A 79 -2.92 -5.39 -3.27
N ALA A 80 -2.88 -6.71 -3.12
CA ALA A 80 -2.35 -7.36 -1.93
C ALA A 80 -0.85 -7.07 -1.75
N ALA A 81 -0.05 -7.23 -2.82
CA ALA A 81 1.38 -6.91 -2.80
C ALA A 81 1.65 -5.42 -2.51
N ALA A 82 0.78 -4.52 -2.98
CA ALA A 82 0.90 -3.09 -2.70
C ALA A 82 0.64 -2.77 -1.22
N ALA A 83 -0.32 -3.44 -0.57
CA ALA A 83 -0.48 -3.31 0.88
C ALA A 83 0.77 -3.80 1.63
N GLU A 84 1.33 -4.95 1.25
CA GLU A 84 2.56 -5.49 1.84
C GLU A 84 3.74 -4.51 1.68
N ALA A 85 3.89 -3.93 0.49
CA ALA A 85 4.91 -2.93 0.18
C ALA A 85 4.77 -1.64 1.03
N LEU A 86 3.54 -1.25 1.39
CA LEU A 86 3.27 -0.08 2.21
C LEU A 86 3.40 -0.33 3.72
N TYR A 87 3.45 -1.58 4.17
CA TYR A 87 3.63 -1.91 5.59
C TYR A 87 4.84 -1.22 6.25
N PRO A 88 6.06 -1.28 5.68
CA PRO A 88 7.19 -0.53 6.23
C PRO A 88 7.03 0.99 6.09
N VAL A 89 6.28 1.48 5.09
CA VAL A 89 6.03 2.91 4.91
C VAL A 89 5.20 3.48 6.06
N VAL A 90 4.09 2.83 6.40
CA VAL A 90 3.21 3.29 7.50
C VAL A 90 3.84 3.15 8.88
N GLY A 91 4.90 2.34 9.02
CA GLY A 91 5.71 2.24 10.22
C GLY A 91 6.78 3.34 10.37
N THR A 92 6.95 4.22 9.38
CA THR A 92 7.90 5.34 9.41
C THR A 92 7.18 6.68 9.55
N LYS A 93 7.93 7.73 9.90
CA LYS A 93 7.38 9.09 9.93
C LYS A 93 7.28 9.62 8.51
N ILE A 94 6.06 9.88 8.05
CA ILE A 94 5.78 10.43 6.72
C ILE A 94 5.14 11.81 6.82
N THR A 95 5.02 12.50 5.68
CA THR A 95 4.33 13.80 5.63
C THR A 95 2.81 13.62 5.72
N SER A 96 2.10 14.65 6.20
CA SER A 96 0.64 14.63 6.27
C SER A 96 -0.02 14.39 4.91
N LEU A 97 0.57 14.91 3.83
CA LEU A 97 0.11 14.67 2.47
C LEU A 97 0.17 13.17 2.10
N VAL A 98 1.31 12.51 2.36
CA VAL A 98 1.47 11.08 2.05
C VAL A 98 0.57 10.23 2.96
N ALA A 99 0.46 10.56 4.25
CA ALA A 99 -0.45 9.87 5.17
C ALA A 99 -1.90 9.95 4.70
N LYS A 100 -2.35 11.12 4.26
CA LYS A 100 -3.68 11.33 3.68
C LYS A 100 -3.87 10.49 2.41
N GLN A 101 -2.89 10.44 1.52
CA GLN A 101 -2.96 9.64 0.29
C GLN A 101 -3.09 8.14 0.59
N VAL A 102 -2.26 7.61 1.51
CA VAL A 102 -2.37 6.21 1.95
C VAL A 102 -3.73 5.93 2.57
N CYS A 103 -4.22 6.82 3.44
CA CYS A 103 -5.55 6.71 4.04
C CYS A 103 -6.66 6.66 2.98
N MET A 104 -6.63 7.54 1.99
CA MET A 104 -7.61 7.59 0.91
C MET A 104 -7.57 6.33 0.04
N ALA A 105 -6.37 5.86 -0.31
CA ALA A 105 -6.18 4.63 -1.08
C ALA A 105 -6.75 3.42 -0.32
N SER A 106 -6.42 3.27 0.96
CA SER A 106 -6.95 2.19 1.79
C SER A 106 -8.47 2.22 1.85
N LEU A 107 -9.07 3.39 2.09
CA LEU A 107 -10.53 3.53 2.10
C LEU A 107 -11.16 3.16 0.75
N ALA A 108 -10.55 3.56 -0.36
CA ALA A 108 -11.02 3.24 -1.70
C ALA A 108 -11.00 1.72 -1.97
N ILE A 109 -9.88 1.05 -1.66
CA ILE A 109 -9.74 -0.40 -1.82
C ILE A 109 -10.74 -1.14 -0.93
N ILE A 110 -10.81 -0.80 0.35
CA ILE A 110 -11.73 -1.43 1.31
C ILE A 110 -13.19 -1.30 0.82
N ASN A 111 -13.55 -0.17 0.19
CA ASN A 111 -14.87 0.07 -0.41
C ASN A 111 -15.14 -0.72 -1.70
N ALA A 112 -14.13 -0.99 -2.50
CA ALA A 112 -14.25 -1.75 -3.72
C ALA A 112 -14.19 -3.28 -3.49
N SER A 113 -13.49 -3.73 -2.44
CA SER A 113 -13.22 -5.15 -2.21
C SER A 113 -14.22 -5.79 -1.23
N PRO A 114 -14.73 -7.00 -1.53
CA PRO A 114 -15.43 -7.79 -0.53
C PRO A 114 -14.47 -8.23 0.59
N PRO A 115 -15.00 -8.61 1.76
CA PRO A 115 -14.18 -9.18 2.84
C PRO A 115 -13.33 -10.36 2.36
N GLY A 116 -12.01 -10.27 2.59
CA GLY A 116 -11.01 -11.20 2.06
C GLY A 116 -9.59 -10.64 2.29
N GLU A 117 -8.60 -11.21 1.63
CA GLU A 117 -7.19 -10.85 1.82
C GLU A 117 -6.91 -9.37 1.55
N VAL A 118 -7.29 -8.86 0.37
CA VAL A 118 -7.11 -7.44 0.01
C VAL A 118 -7.80 -6.53 1.03
N PHE A 119 -9.04 -6.84 1.41
CA PHE A 119 -9.79 -6.06 2.40
C PHE A 119 -9.09 -6.03 3.76
N ASP A 120 -8.59 -7.16 4.24
CA ASP A 120 -7.93 -7.26 5.55
C ASP A 120 -6.57 -6.56 5.55
N SER A 121 -5.75 -6.75 4.51
CA SER A 121 -4.43 -6.13 4.36
C SER A 121 -4.52 -4.61 4.28
N TRP A 122 -5.43 -4.07 3.45
CA TRP A 122 -5.64 -2.62 3.36
C TRP A 122 -6.31 -2.05 4.61
N GLY A 123 -7.15 -2.83 5.29
CA GLY A 123 -7.71 -2.48 6.60
C GLY A 123 -6.64 -2.35 7.68
N GLU A 124 -5.59 -3.17 7.64
CA GLU A 124 -4.42 -3.05 8.51
C GLU A 124 -3.59 -1.81 8.18
N ILE A 125 -3.28 -1.57 6.90
CA ILE A 125 -2.59 -0.35 6.45
C ILE A 125 -3.33 0.91 6.90
N LEU A 126 -4.66 0.93 6.75
CA LEU A 126 -5.48 2.04 7.25
C LEU A 126 -5.31 2.18 8.76
N SER A 127 -5.47 1.11 9.54
CA SER A 127 -5.38 1.16 11.00
C SER A 127 -4.04 1.70 11.49
N LEU A 128 -2.94 1.34 10.82
CA LEU A 128 -1.59 1.78 11.18
C LEU A 128 -1.32 3.24 10.83
N ILE A 129 -1.89 3.75 9.73
CA ILE A 129 -1.60 5.11 9.27
C ILE A 129 -2.40 6.18 10.01
N LEU A 130 -3.52 5.83 10.65
CA LEU A 130 -4.45 6.80 11.26
C LEU A 130 -3.77 7.79 12.23
N ASN A 131 -2.79 7.35 13.01
CA ASN A 131 -2.10 8.21 13.99
C ASN A 131 -1.19 9.26 13.33
N GLN A 132 -0.93 9.14 12.03
CA GLN A 132 -0.16 10.10 11.24
C GLN A 132 -1.07 10.99 10.36
N VAL A 133 -2.37 10.71 10.30
CA VAL A 133 -3.33 11.50 9.52
C VAL A 133 -3.78 12.71 10.34
N GLU A 134 -3.92 13.86 9.67
CA GLU A 134 -4.43 15.07 10.30
C GLU A 134 -5.82 14.83 10.88
N LYS A 135 -6.08 15.37 12.08
CA LYS A 135 -7.35 15.14 12.79
C LYS A 135 -8.58 15.52 11.95
N GLN A 136 -8.46 16.59 11.17
CA GLN A 136 -9.54 17.03 10.29
C GLN A 136 -9.81 16.02 9.18
N ASP A 137 -8.76 15.46 8.55
CA ASP A 137 -8.90 14.43 7.53
C ASP A 137 -9.48 13.13 8.11
N VAL A 138 -9.15 12.78 9.36
CA VAL A 138 -9.80 11.66 10.07
C VAL A 138 -11.31 11.90 10.21
N VAL A 139 -11.71 13.09 10.65
CA VAL A 139 -13.13 13.45 10.82
C VAL A 139 -13.86 13.44 9.48
N ASP A 140 -13.23 13.94 8.42
CA ASP A 140 -13.89 14.11 7.12
C ASP A 140 -13.94 12.80 6.31
N LEU A 141 -12.93 11.93 6.44
CA LEU A 141 -12.79 10.74 5.60
C LEU A 141 -13.06 9.43 6.35
N VAL A 142 -12.49 9.29 7.55
CA VAL A 142 -12.45 8.02 8.28
C VAL A 142 -13.72 7.82 9.09
N VAL A 143 -14.18 8.84 9.83
CA VAL A 143 -15.37 8.73 10.68
C VAL A 143 -16.63 8.33 9.87
N PRO A 144 -16.95 8.94 8.72
CA PRO A 144 -18.10 8.52 7.91
C PRO A 144 -17.97 7.08 7.40
N ALA A 145 -16.76 6.68 7.00
CA ALA A 145 -16.50 5.32 6.54
C ALA A 145 -16.70 4.30 7.67
N VAL A 146 -16.18 4.59 8.86
CA VAL A 146 -16.37 3.75 10.06
C VAL A 146 -17.84 3.61 10.42
N ILE A 147 -18.62 4.69 10.42
CA ILE A 147 -20.07 4.66 10.70
C ILE A 147 -20.78 3.75 9.70
N THR A 148 -20.49 3.93 8.40
CA THR A 148 -21.06 3.11 7.33
C THR A 148 -20.75 1.62 7.56
N ARG A 149 -19.49 1.30 7.87
CA ARG A 149 -19.03 -0.08 8.10
C ARG A 149 -19.54 -0.71 9.38
N ALA A 150 -19.77 0.07 10.42
CA ALA A 150 -20.37 -0.41 11.67
C ALA A 150 -21.84 -0.83 11.46
N ALA A 151 -22.53 -0.20 10.50
CA ALA A 151 -23.92 -0.52 10.13
C ALA A 151 -24.06 -1.70 9.15
N GLU A 152 -22.97 -2.18 8.57
CA GLU A 152 -22.99 -3.27 7.59
C GLU A 152 -23.44 -4.62 8.16
N GLY A 153 -24.12 -5.41 7.32
CA GLY A 153 -24.58 -6.75 7.68
C GLY A 153 -23.45 -7.77 7.88
N HIS A 154 -22.29 -7.52 7.26
CA HIS A 154 -21.14 -8.43 7.30
C HIS A 154 -20.27 -8.25 8.56
N VAL A 155 -19.94 -9.35 9.24
CA VAL A 155 -19.14 -9.33 10.48
C VAL A 155 -17.74 -8.72 10.27
N GLY A 156 -17.10 -9.03 9.15
CA GLY A 156 -15.79 -8.47 8.78
C GLY A 156 -15.78 -6.94 8.72
N SER A 157 -16.82 -6.33 8.13
CA SER A 157 -16.95 -4.87 8.03
C SER A 157 -17.10 -4.22 9.41
N ARG A 158 -17.93 -4.81 10.28
CA ARG A 158 -18.09 -4.32 11.66
C ARG A 158 -16.82 -4.49 12.49
N ARG A 159 -16.08 -5.59 12.30
CA ARG A 159 -14.79 -5.83 12.97
C ARG A 159 -13.76 -4.79 12.54
N LEU A 160 -13.67 -4.48 11.25
CA LEU A 160 -12.81 -3.41 10.75
C LEU A 160 -13.19 -2.08 11.38
N ALA A 161 -14.48 -1.71 11.40
CA ALA A 161 -14.95 -0.48 12.03
C ALA A 161 -14.51 -0.38 13.51
N ALA A 162 -14.66 -1.46 14.28
CA ALA A 162 -14.20 -1.51 15.67
C ALA A 162 -12.68 -1.36 15.80
N ARG A 163 -11.88 -1.97 14.91
CA ARG A 163 -10.43 -1.81 14.87
C ARG A 163 -10.03 -0.36 14.61
N LEU A 164 -10.64 0.26 13.60
CA LEU A 164 -10.37 1.65 13.24
C LEU A 164 -10.73 2.61 14.38
N LEU A 165 -11.86 2.39 15.07
CA LEU A 165 -12.21 3.16 16.27
C LEU A 165 -11.18 3.01 17.39
N GLY A 166 -10.66 1.79 17.59
CA GLY A 166 -9.60 1.51 18.54
C GLY A 166 -8.32 2.28 18.21
N SER A 167 -7.90 2.26 16.94
CA SER A 167 -6.72 3.00 16.46
C SER A 167 -6.83 4.51 16.64
N LEU A 168 -8.04 5.09 16.61
CA LEU A 168 -8.24 6.53 16.84
C LEU A 168 -8.24 6.95 18.32
N SER A 169 -8.21 5.99 19.24
CA SER A 169 -8.29 6.25 20.68
C SER A 169 -6.92 6.37 21.36
N ASP A 170 -5.84 6.05 20.64
CA ASP A 170 -4.43 6.14 21.08
C ASP A 170 -3.76 7.44 20.63
#